data_AF-A0A383DX79-F1
#
_entry.id   AF-A0A383DX79-F1
#
_cell.length_a   1.000
_cell.length_b   1.000
_cell.length_c   1.000
_cell.angle_alpha   90.00
_cell.angle_beta   90.00
_cell.angle_gamma   90.00
#
_symmetry.space_group_name_H-M   'P 1'
#
loop_
_entity.id
_entity.type
_entity.pdbx_description
1 polymer ?
#
loop_
_entity_poly.entity_id
_entity_poly.type
_entity_poly.pdbx_seq_one_letter_code
_entity_poly.pdbx_strand_id
1 'polypeptide(L)' 'VALQGNLDPSVLYASPEVIVSEVKKVLNQFKGKTGHVFNLGHGIMPDVDPENMKILVDAVHAYSKTR' A
#
# COMPACT_ATOMS: atom_id res chain seq x y z
N VAL A 1 13.18 13.77 -8.90
CA VAL A 1 12.83 13.57 -7.47
C VAL A 1 12.09 12.25 -7.33
N ALA A 2 12.23 11.54 -6.20
CA ALA A 2 11.41 10.38 -5.86
C ALA A 2 10.12 10.83 -5.16
N LEU A 3 9.07 10.01 -5.21
CA LEU A 3 7.79 10.26 -4.54
C LEU A 3 7.49 9.14 -3.52
N GLN A 4 7.03 9.53 -2.34
CA GLN A 4 6.65 8.63 -1.25
C GLN A 4 5.17 8.79 -0.90
N GLY A 5 4.46 7.67 -0.66
CA GLY A 5 3.03 7.66 -0.35
C GLY A 5 2.24 6.69 -1.24
N ASN A 6 0.91 6.77 -1.32
CA ASN A 6 -0.03 7.78 -0.83
C ASN A 6 -1.33 7.14 -0.27
N LEU A 7 -1.26 5.91 0.23
CA LEU A 7 -2.44 5.15 0.63
C LEU A 7 -3.13 5.78 1.85
N ASP A 8 -4.45 5.94 1.80
CA ASP A 8 -5.23 6.34 2.98
C ASP A 8 -5.11 5.25 4.08
N PRO A 9 -4.66 5.58 5.30
CA PRO A 9 -4.50 4.60 6.37
C PRO A 9 -5.83 3.94 6.80
N SER A 10 -6.98 4.57 6.55
CA SER A 10 -8.30 3.98 6.85
C SER A 10 -8.58 2.69 6.08
N VAL A 11 -7.87 2.45 4.97
CA VAL A 11 -7.93 1.19 4.20
C VAL A 11 -7.59 -0.02 5.06
N LEU A 12 -6.78 0.16 6.11
CA LEU A 12 -6.37 -0.92 7.02
C LEU A 12 -7.49 -1.44 7.93
N TYR A 13 -8.67 -0.81 7.93
CA TYR A 13 -9.87 -1.34 8.60
C TYR A 13 -10.80 -2.11 7.67
N ALA A 14 -10.51 -2.14 6.36
CA ALA A 14 -11.31 -2.86 5.38
C ALA A 14 -10.96 -4.36 5.35
N SER A 15 -11.67 -5.12 4.52
CA SER A 15 -11.35 -6.54 4.33
C SER A 15 -9.99 -6.72 3.64
N PRO A 16 -9.33 -7.88 3.81
CA PRO A 16 -8.07 -8.20 3.12
C PRO A 16 -8.11 -7.96 1.61
N GLU A 17 -9.22 -8.27 0.95
CA GLU A 17 -9.41 -8.10 -0.49
C GLU A 17 -9.39 -6.61 -0.88
N VAL A 18 -9.98 -5.75 -0.05
CA VAL A 18 -9.97 -4.30 -0.27
C VAL A 18 -8.56 -3.74 -0.08
N ILE A 19 -7.85 -4.14 0.97
CA ILE A 19 -6.45 -3.73 1.21
C ILE A 19 -5.59 -4.05 -0.02
N VAL A 20 -5.67 -5.28 -0.52
CA VAL A 20 -4.94 -5.72 -1.72
C VAL A 20 -5.34 -4.92 -2.96
N SER A 21 -6.63 -4.63 -3.14
CA SER A 21 -7.14 -3.85 -4.26
C SER A 21 -6.61 -2.41 -4.25
N GLU A 22 -6.61 -1.75 -3.10
CA GLU A 22 -6.10 -0.38 -2.97
C GLU A 22 -4.58 -0.30 -3.17
N VAL A 23 -3.82 -1.29 -2.66
CA VAL A 23 -2.38 -1.42 -2.95
C VAL A 23 -2.14 -1.48 -4.46
N LYS A 24 -2.90 -2.31 -5.19
CA LYS A 24 -2.78 -2.40 -6.65
C LYS A 24 -3.11 -1.08 -7.34
N LYS A 25 -4.17 -0.39 -6.90
CA LYS A 25 -4.57 0.92 -7.46
C LYS A 25 -3.44 1.94 -7.34
N VAL A 26 -2.84 2.07 -6.15
CA VAL A 26 -1.71 2.99 -5.92
C VAL A 26 -0.50 2.59 -6.76
N LEU A 27 -0.10 1.31 -6.76
CA LEU A 27 1.05 0.85 -7.57
C LEU A 27 0.84 1.08 -9.07
N ASN A 28 -0.39 0.90 -9.57
CA ASN A 28 -0.72 1.12 -10.99
C ASN A 28 -0.54 2.59 -11.42
N GLN A 29 -0.71 3.56 -10.51
CA GLN A 29 -0.45 4.98 -10.81
C GLN A 29 1.02 5.26 -11.13
N PHE A 30 1.92 4.39 -10.64
CA PHE A 30 3.36 4.47 -10.83
C PHE A 30 3.91 3.38 -11.76
N LYS A 31 3.04 2.65 -12.47
CA LYS A 31 3.45 1.56 -13.38
C LYS A 31 4.40 2.09 -14.46
N GLY A 32 5.50 1.37 -14.69
CA GLY A 32 6.53 1.74 -15.67
C GLY A 32 7.40 2.93 -15.27
N LYS A 33 7.26 3.45 -14.05
CA LYS A 33 8.07 4.55 -13.52
C LYS A 33 8.96 4.07 -12.38
N THR A 34 10.14 4.67 -12.24
CA THR A 34 11.03 4.47 -11.10
C THR A 34 10.85 5.58 -10.07
N GLY A 35 11.42 5.39 -8.87
CA GLY A 35 11.41 6.43 -7.82
C GLY A 35 10.11 6.52 -7.00
N HIS A 36 9.28 5.47 -6.98
CA HIS A 36 8.14 5.35 -6.05
C HIS A 36 8.53 4.56 -4.81
N VAL A 37 8.38 5.18 -3.64
CA VAL A 37 8.41 4.54 -2.32
C VAL A 37 6.98 4.43 -1.82
N PHE A 38 6.39 3.24 -1.87
CA PHE A 38 5.05 3.04 -1.35
C PHE A 38 5.01 3.37 0.15
N ASN A 39 4.03 4.13 0.58
CA ASN A 39 3.78 4.41 1.99
C ASN A 39 2.30 4.78 2.21
N LEU A 40 1.89 4.82 3.47
CA LEU A 40 0.65 5.49 3.86
C LEU A 40 0.79 7.01 3.65
N GLY A 41 -0.33 7.69 3.45
CA GLY A 41 -0.41 9.15 3.36
C GLY A 41 -0.36 9.85 4.73
N HIS A 42 -0.60 9.10 5.80
CA HIS A 42 -0.49 9.57 7.19
C HIS A 42 -0.04 8.42 8.11
N GLY A 43 0.15 8.71 9.40
CA GLY A 43 0.51 7.69 10.38
C GLY A 43 -0.58 6.62 10.53
N ILE A 44 -0.16 5.41 10.84
CA ILE A 44 -1.04 4.30 11.20
C ILE A 44 -1.73 4.59 12.54
N MET A 45 -2.99 4.18 12.67
CA MET A 45 -3.73 4.26 13.94
C MET A 45 -3.35 3.10 14.89
N PRO A 46 -3.28 3.32 16.21
CA PRO A 46 -2.81 2.30 17.16
C PRO A 46 -3.67 1.03 17.25
N ASP A 47 -4.93 1.10 16.84
CA ASP A 47 -5.93 0.03 16.92
C ASP A 47 -6.06 -0.77 15.62
N VAL A 48 -5.25 -0.47 14.59
CA VAL A 48 -5.18 -1.28 13.38
C VAL A 48 -4.69 -2.69 13.73
N ASP A 49 -5.39 -3.70 13.22
CA ASP A 49 -4.95 -5.10 13.31
C ASP A 49 -3.59 -5.28 12.61
N PRO A 50 -2.54 -5.73 13.32
CA PRO A 50 -1.23 -6.01 12.72
C PRO A 50 -1.29 -6.98 11.53
N GLU A 51 -2.29 -7.87 11.46
CA GLU A 51 -2.46 -8.77 10.32
C GLU A 51 -2.83 -8.01 9.05
N ASN A 52 -3.65 -6.96 9.15
CA ASN A 52 -3.99 -6.08 8.02
C ASN A 52 -2.75 -5.33 7.51
N MET A 53 -1.85 -4.94 8.41
CA MET A 53 -0.55 -4.38 8.03
C MET A 53 0.33 -5.38 7.31
N LYS A 54 0.36 -6.62 7.77
CA LYS A 54 1.09 -7.71 7.11
C LYS A 54 0.56 -7.94 5.69
N ILE A 55 -0.77 -8.00 5.52
CA ILE A 55 -1.43 -8.14 4.22
C ILE A 55 -1.03 -7.00 3.27
N LEU A 56 -1.02 -5.75 3.76
CA LEU A 56 -0.59 -4.59 2.97
C LEU A 56 0.87 -4.74 2.49
N VAL A 57 1.79 -5.06 3.40
CA VAL A 57 3.23 -5.17 3.08
C VAL A 57 3.47 -6.31 2.08
N ASP A 58 2.83 -7.45 2.30
CA ASP A 58 2.94 -8.62 1.42
C ASP A 58 2.39 -8.28 0.03
N ALA A 59 1.25 -7.58 -0.06
CA ALA A 59 0.69 -7.13 -1.33
C ALA A 59 1.64 -6.17 -2.06
N VAL A 60 2.24 -5.19 -1.36
CA VAL A 60 3.19 -4.24 -1.96
C VAL A 60 4.36 -5.00 -2.59
N HIS A 61 4.96 -5.96 -1.88
CA HIS A 61 6.05 -6.77 -2.41
C HIS A 61 5.61 -7.72 -3.53
N ALA A 62 4.44 -8.34 -3.43
CA ALA A 62 3.92 -9.25 -4.45
C ALA A 62 3.69 -8.53 -5.79
N TYR A 63 3.13 -7.32 -5.77
CA TYR A 63 2.75 -6.58 -6.97
C TYR A 63 3.81 -5.58 -7.47
N SER A 64 4.87 -5.34 -6.70
CA SER A 64 6.01 -4.51 -7.16
C SER A 64 7.16 -5.31 -7.78
N LYS A 65 7.23 -6.62 -7.55
CA LYS A 65 8.32 -7.49 -8.05
C LYS A 65 8.30 -7.73 -9.57
N THR A 66 7.16 -7.57 -10.23
CA THR A 66 6.99 -7.76 -11.68
C THR A 66 7.18 -6.46 -12.48
N ARG A 67 8.16 -5.62 -12.09
CA ARG A 67 8.49 -4.40 -12.84
C ARG A 67 9.20 -4.72 -14.15
#